data_AF-A0A9W8Y9X4-F1
#
_entry.id   AF-A0A9W8Y9X4-F1
#
_cell.length_a   1.000
_cell.length_b   1.000
_cell.length_c   1.000
_cell.angle_alpha   90.00
_cell.angle_beta   90.00
_cell.angle_gamma   90.00
#
_symmetry.space_group_name_H-M   'P 1'
#
loop_
_entity.id
_entity.type
_entity.pdbx_description
1 polymer ?
#
loop_
_entity_poly.entity_id
_entity_poly.type
_entity_poly.pdbx_seq_one_letter_code
_entity_poly.pdbx_strand_id
1 'polypeptide(L)'
;FGESFDMLNTGKDHPFMTILHSFMKSLSIMSAVPWITSLLELLPATGDLKEFENIARDLMDKRRAKGSSRKDIFYYLLGEDKETGSRLNERELVMDSRTAIVAGSDTTSISLGYVMYHNDAYGSTTDAM
;
A
#
# COMPACT_ATOMS: atom_id res chain seq x y z
N PHE A 1 9.52 3.40 -0.94
CA PHE A 1 10.28 2.14 -0.86
C PHE A 1 11.29 1.98 -1.99
N GLY A 2 10.91 2.20 -3.25
CA GLY A 2 11.88 2.32 -4.35
C GLY A 2 12.60 1.01 -4.70
N GLU A 3 11.95 -0.11 -4.44
CA GLU A 3 12.39 -1.46 -4.83
C GLU A 3 11.36 -2.03 -5.81
N SER A 4 11.83 -2.83 -6.76
CA SER A 4 10.97 -3.55 -7.70
C SER A 4 10.51 -4.87 -7.08
N PHE A 5 9.24 -5.22 -7.28
CA PHE A 5 8.70 -6.55 -6.95
C PHE A 5 8.92 -7.58 -8.07
N ASP A 6 9.58 -7.17 -9.16
CA ASP A 6 9.95 -8.00 -10.31
C ASP A 6 8.79 -8.71 -11.04
N MET A 7 7.57 -8.28 -10.79
CA MET A 7 6.34 -8.89 -11.34
C MET A 7 6.26 -8.75 -12.86
N LEU A 8 6.77 -7.65 -13.43
CA LEU A 8 6.77 -7.43 -14.89
C LEU A 8 7.76 -8.34 -15.62
N ASN A 9 8.89 -8.66 -14.99
CA ASN A 9 9.92 -9.53 -15.60
C ASN A 9 9.57 -11.01 -15.43
N THR A 10 9.00 -11.38 -14.28
CA THR A 10 8.69 -12.78 -13.96
C THR A 10 7.33 -13.22 -14.46
N GLY A 11 6.41 -12.29 -14.74
CA GLY A 11 5.01 -12.58 -15.06
C GLY A 11 4.26 -13.28 -13.92
N LYS A 12 4.78 -13.21 -12.70
CA LYS A 12 4.22 -13.86 -11.50
C LYS A 12 3.90 -12.83 -10.44
N ASP A 13 2.78 -13.02 -9.77
CA ASP A 13 2.41 -12.20 -8.63
C ASP A 13 3.45 -12.38 -7.52
N HIS A 14 3.98 -11.26 -7.04
CA HIS A 14 4.82 -11.28 -5.85
C HIS A 14 3.95 -11.71 -4.65
N PRO A 15 4.41 -12.58 -3.74
CA PRO A 15 3.61 -13.06 -2.59
C PRO A 15 2.95 -11.94 -1.78
N PHE A 16 3.62 -10.78 -1.73
CA PHE A 16 3.09 -9.53 -1.19
C PHE A 16 1.71 -9.14 -1.76
N MET A 17 1.52 -9.21 -3.08
CA MET A 17 0.26 -8.84 -3.72
C MET A 17 -0.84 -9.83 -3.39
N THR A 18 -0.52 -11.12 -3.27
CA THR A 18 -1.48 -12.14 -2.84
C THR A 18 -2.01 -11.86 -1.43
N ILE A 19 -1.11 -11.53 -0.50
CA ILE A 19 -1.46 -11.17 0.88
C ILE A 19 -2.26 -9.87 0.93
N LEU A 20 -1.84 -8.86 0.16
CA LEU A 20 -2.53 -7.58 0.05
C LEU A 20 -3.97 -7.78 -0.46
N HIS A 21 -4.17 -8.54 -1.53
CA HIS A 21 -5.51 -8.81 -2.07
C HIS A 21 -6.37 -9.64 -1.10
N SER A 22 -5.80 -10.61 -0.39
CA SER A 22 -6.51 -11.36 0.68
C SER A 22 -6.98 -10.42 1.79
N PHE A 23 -6.08 -9.51 2.22
CA PHE A 23 -6.40 -8.49 3.20
C PHE A 23 -7.52 -7.55 2.71
N MET A 24 -7.45 -7.07 1.47
CA MET A 24 -8.47 -6.20 0.88
C MET A 24 -9.83 -6.88 0.74
N LYS A 25 -9.86 -8.16 0.37
CA LYS A 25 -11.10 -8.95 0.33
C LYS A 25 -11.73 -9.07 1.71
N SER A 26 -10.91 -9.35 2.73
CA SER A 26 -11.35 -9.39 4.12
C SER A 26 -11.90 -8.04 4.56
N LEU A 27 -11.20 -6.95 4.23
CA LEU A 27 -11.63 -5.58 4.55
C LEU A 27 -12.96 -5.21 3.89
N SER A 28 -13.16 -5.60 2.62
CA SER A 28 -14.40 -5.35 1.89
C SER A 28 -15.59 -6.04 2.57
N ILE A 29 -15.45 -7.31 2.96
CA ILE A 29 -16.49 -8.05 3.68
C ILE A 29 -16.79 -7.37 5.03
N MET A 30 -15.76 -6.96 5.77
CA MET A 30 -15.92 -6.27 7.04
C MET A 30 -16.60 -4.90 6.88
N SER A 31 -16.29 -4.15 5.82
CA SER A 31 -16.91 -2.85 5.56
C SER A 31 -18.41 -2.94 5.24
N ALA A 32 -18.86 -4.08 4.71
CA ALA A 32 -20.27 -4.33 4.44
C ALA A 32 -21.08 -4.63 5.72
N VAL A 33 -20.42 -4.87 6.85
CA VAL A 33 -21.04 -5.25 8.13
C VAL A 33 -20.57 -4.29 9.23
N PRO A 34 -21.19 -3.11 9.39
CA PRO A 34 -20.69 -2.04 10.26
C PRO A 34 -20.48 -2.44 11.74
N TRP A 35 -21.29 -3.38 12.24
CA TRP A 35 -21.23 -3.87 13.63
C TRP A 35 -20.12 -4.89 13.89
N ILE A 36 -19.43 -5.38 12.85
CA ILE A 36 -18.36 -6.37 12.99
C ILE A 36 -17.09 -5.76 13.60
N THR A 37 -16.95 -4.44 13.56
CA THR A 37 -15.84 -3.68 14.17
C THR A 37 -15.72 -3.94 15.67
N SER A 38 -16.84 -3.97 16.39
CA SER A 38 -16.88 -4.31 17.82
C SER A 38 -16.54 -5.78 18.10
N LEU A 39 -16.75 -6.68 17.13
CA LEU A 39 -16.40 -8.10 17.24
C LEU A 39 -14.91 -8.36 16.92
N LEU A 40 -14.34 -7.54 16.03
CA LEU A 40 -12.93 -7.61 15.62
C LEU A 40 -11.95 -7.29 16.75
N GLU A 41 -12.32 -6.42 17.70
CA GLU A 41 -11.51 -6.17 18.90
C GLU A 41 -11.29 -7.42 19.76
N LEU A 42 -12.19 -8.41 19.64
CA LEU A 42 -12.13 -9.67 20.39
C LEU A 42 -11.44 -10.80 19.62
N LEU A 43 -11.22 -10.64 18.31
CA LEU A 43 -10.63 -11.66 17.46
C LEU A 43 -9.10 -11.47 17.35
N PRO A 44 -8.32 -12.55 17.45
CA PRO A 44 -6.88 -12.46 17.21
C PRO A 44 -6.63 -12.04 15.75
N ALA A 45 -5.59 -11.23 15.54
CA ALA A 45 -5.15 -10.86 14.20
C ALA A 45 -4.98 -12.11 13.32
N THR A 46 -5.59 -12.09 12.14
CA THR A 46 -5.48 -13.19 11.17
C THR A 46 -4.03 -13.34 10.70
N GLY A 47 -3.63 -14.55 10.32
CA GLY A 47 -2.26 -14.84 9.86
C GLY A 47 -1.80 -13.88 8.76
N ASP A 48 -2.67 -13.65 7.76
CA ASP A 48 -2.45 -12.72 6.66
C ASP A 48 -2.19 -11.28 7.12
N LEU A 49 -2.92 -10.80 8.14
CA LEU A 49 -2.72 -9.45 8.67
C LEU A 49 -1.35 -9.32 9.34
N LYS A 50 -0.93 -10.36 10.06
CA LYS A 50 0.38 -10.39 10.71
C LYS A 50 1.51 -10.48 9.68
N GLU A 51 1.32 -11.26 8.62
CA GLU A 51 2.29 -11.37 7.54
C GLU A 51 2.42 -10.05 6.77
N PHE A 52 1.30 -9.39 6.49
CA PHE A 52 1.28 -8.06 5.88
C PHE A 52 1.98 -7.01 6.74
N GLU A 53 1.76 -7.04 8.05
CA GLU A 53 2.46 -6.17 9.00
C GLU A 53 3.97 -6.42 9.00
N ASN A 54 4.40 -7.68 8.93
CA ASN A 54 5.83 -8.02 8.85
C ASN A 54 6.47 -7.48 7.56
N ILE A 55 5.77 -7.55 6.43
CA ILE A 55 6.28 -7.01 5.16
C ILE A 55 6.35 -5.48 5.20
N ALA A 56 5.31 -4.82 5.72
CA ALA A 56 5.32 -3.37 5.89
C ALA A 56 6.47 -2.91 6.81
N ARG A 57 6.75 -3.67 7.88
CA ARG A 57 7.88 -3.44 8.78
C ARG A 57 9.22 -3.62 8.08
N ASP A 58 9.44 -4.72 7.36
CA ASP A 58 10.69 -4.96 6.61
C ASP A 58 10.95 -3.84 5.58
N LEU A 59 9.93 -3.43 4.84
CA LEU A 59 10.02 -2.32 3.90
C LEU A 59 10.34 -0.99 4.59
N MET A 60 9.74 -0.74 5.76
CA MET A 60 10.01 0.47 6.56
C MET A 60 11.42 0.48 7.13
N ASP A 61 11.91 -0.66 7.62
CA ASP A 61 13.27 -0.81 8.15
C ASP A 61 14.31 -0.64 7.06
N LYS A 62 14.09 -1.27 5.89
CA LYS A 62 14.92 -1.05 4.69
C LYS A 62 14.93 0.42 4.29
N ARG A 63 13.76 1.08 4.29
CA ARG A 63 13.66 2.51 3.96
C ARG A 63 14.46 3.36 4.95
N ARG A 64 14.35 3.06 6.25
CA ARG A 64 15.04 3.77 7.32
C ARG A 64 16.56 3.59 7.21
N ALA A 65 17.02 2.37 6.97
CA ALA A 65 18.45 2.06 6.82
C ALA A 65 19.07 2.72 5.58
N LYS A 66 18.31 2.81 4.48
CA LYS A 66 18.77 3.45 3.23
C LYS A 66 18.97 4.97 3.37
N GLY A 67 18.28 5.60 4.33
CA GLY A 67 18.22 7.06 4.43
C GLY A 67 17.61 7.71 3.18
N SER A 68 17.65 9.04 3.10
CA SER A 68 17.17 9.75 1.91
C SER A 68 17.98 11.01 1.65
N SER A 69 18.46 11.17 0.42
CA SER A 69 19.04 12.43 -0.08
C SER A 69 17.98 13.46 -0.48
N ARG A 70 16.71 13.04 -0.59
CA ARG A 70 15.57 13.85 -0.99
C ARG A 70 14.48 13.81 0.08
N LYS A 71 13.84 14.94 0.33
CA LYS A 71 12.67 15.04 1.22
C LYS A 71 11.47 14.37 0.54
N ASP A 72 11.24 13.10 0.85
CA ASP A 72 10.05 12.34 0.45
C ASP A 72 9.10 12.16 1.64
N ILE A 73 7.97 11.48 1.45
CA ILE A 73 7.00 11.26 2.54
C ILE A 73 7.65 10.62 3.78
N PHE A 74 8.60 9.69 3.58
CA PHE A 74 9.29 9.00 4.68
C PHE A 74 10.28 9.91 5.43
N TYR A 75 10.85 10.92 4.77
CA TYR A 75 11.61 11.96 5.45
C TYR A 75 10.75 12.71 6.48
N TYR A 76 9.49 12.97 6.15
CA TYR A 76 8.56 13.63 7.07
C TYR A 76 8.05 12.67 8.16
N LEU A 77 7.71 11.43 7.81
CA LEU A 77 7.25 10.41 8.77
C LEU A 77 8.33 10.03 9.80
N LEU A 78 9.60 9.91 9.37
CA LEU A 78 10.73 9.61 10.27
C LEU A 78 11.26 10.85 11.00
N GLY A 79 10.81 12.03 10.59
CA GLY A 79 11.21 13.31 11.17
C GLY A 79 10.57 13.55 12.53
N GLU A 80 11.02 14.61 13.19
CA GLU A 80 10.36 15.14 14.37
C GLU A 80 9.33 16.18 13.94
N ASP A 81 8.14 16.12 14.55
CA ASP A 81 7.13 17.15 14.37
C ASP A 81 7.69 18.49 14.88
N LYS A 82 7.66 19.50 14.03
CA LYS A 82 8.21 20.83 14.32
C LYS A 82 7.35 21.62 15.31
N GLU A 83 6.08 21.29 15.44
CA GLU A 83 5.15 22.00 16.33
C GLU A 83 5.09 21.34 17.71
N THR A 84 5.05 20.00 17.75
CA THR A 84 4.88 19.26 19.01
C THR A 84 6.16 18.64 19.55
N GLY A 85 7.23 18.55 18.75
CA GLY A 85 8.46 17.82 19.10
C GLY A 85 8.28 16.30 19.17
N SER A 86 7.11 15.79 18.80
CA SER A 86 6.79 14.37 18.88
C SER A 86 7.30 13.59 17.68
N ARG A 87 7.50 12.28 17.85
CA ARG A 87 7.90 11.36 16.79
C ARG A 87 6.92 10.21 16.75
N LEU A 88 6.62 9.74 15.55
CA LEU A 88 5.81 8.54 15.35
C LEU A 88 6.51 7.34 15.98
N ASN A 89 5.76 6.54 16.71
CA ASN A 89 6.24 5.27 17.21
C ASN A 89 6.36 4.24 16.06
N GLU A 90 7.07 3.15 16.30
CA GLU A 90 7.31 2.12 15.27
C GLU A 90 6.00 1.54 14.70
N ARG A 91 4.98 1.37 15.55
CA ARG A 91 3.69 0.83 15.13
C ARG A 91 2.97 1.79 14.18
N GLU A 92 2.97 3.08 14.49
CA GLU A 92 2.39 4.14 13.64
C GLU A 92 3.10 4.18 12.28
N LEU A 93 4.43 4.13 12.27
CA LEU A 93 5.21 4.11 11.02
C LEU A 93 4.89 2.89 10.15
N VAL A 94 4.68 1.72 10.75
CA VAL A 94 4.28 0.51 10.03
C VAL A 94 2.86 0.65 9.47
N MET A 95 1.93 1.25 10.22
CA MET A 95 0.56 1.49 9.74
C MET A 95 0.49 2.53 8.61
N ASP A 96 1.30 3.58 8.68
CA ASP A 96 1.40 4.58 7.61
C ASP A 96 2.05 4.00 6.37
N SER A 97 3.09 3.18 6.55
CA SER A 97 3.74 2.44 5.47
C SER A 97 2.75 1.52 4.75
N ARG A 98 1.95 0.78 5.52
CA ARG A 98 0.89 -0.09 5.00
C ARG A 98 -0.13 0.71 4.20
N THR A 99 -0.60 1.83 4.74
CA THR A 99 -1.58 2.70 4.10
C THR A 99 -1.03 3.26 2.79
N ALA A 100 0.22 3.73 2.79
CA ALA A 100 0.88 4.24 1.59
C ALA A 100 0.99 3.18 0.49
N ILE A 101 1.25 1.91 0.84
CA ILE A 101 1.33 0.84 -0.16
C ILE A 101 -0.04 0.57 -0.77
N VAL A 102 -1.06 0.30 0.04
CA VAL A 102 -2.41 -0.07 -0.45
C VAL A 102 -3.05 1.07 -1.24
N ALA A 103 -3.01 2.29 -0.69
CA ALA A 103 -3.62 3.45 -1.35
C ALA A 103 -2.89 3.78 -2.66
N GLY A 104 -1.57 3.62 -2.69
CA GLY A 104 -0.74 3.92 -3.85
C GLY A 104 -0.82 2.87 -4.95
N SER A 105 -0.89 1.57 -4.63
CA SER A 105 -0.86 0.51 -5.64
C SER A 105 -2.17 0.43 -6.43
N ASP A 106 -3.29 0.27 -5.74
CA ASP A 106 -4.53 -0.18 -6.38
C ASP A 106 -5.19 0.99 -7.12
N THR A 107 -5.24 2.16 -6.49
CA THR A 107 -5.88 3.33 -7.09
C THR A 107 -5.15 3.81 -8.34
N THR A 108 -3.81 3.79 -8.33
CA THR A 108 -3.01 4.22 -9.49
C THR A 108 -3.04 3.17 -10.60
N SER A 109 -3.00 1.87 -10.26
CA SER A 109 -3.10 0.79 -11.25
C SER A 109 -4.46 0.81 -11.96
N ILE A 110 -5.55 0.99 -11.20
CA ILE A 110 -6.89 1.13 -11.76
C ILE A 110 -6.98 2.37 -12.65
N SER A 111 -6.51 3.53 -12.17
CA SER A 111 -6.52 4.78 -12.95
C SER A 111 -5.76 4.63 -14.26
N LEU A 112 -4.58 4.01 -14.22
CA LEU A 112 -3.77 3.75 -15.39
C LEU A 112 -4.46 2.79 -16.36
N GLY A 113 -5.10 1.74 -15.86
CA GLY A 113 -5.90 0.82 -16.67
C GLY A 113 -7.03 1.53 -17.42
N TYR A 114 -7.73 2.44 -16.75
CA TYR A 114 -8.77 3.26 -17.40
C TYR A 114 -8.20 4.19 -18.48
N VAL A 115 -7.04 4.81 -18.24
CA VAL A 115 -6.38 5.64 -19.24
C VAL A 115 -5.98 4.82 -20.48
N MET A 116 -5.40 3.62 -20.28
CA MET A 116 -5.05 2.72 -21.38
C MET A 116 -6.29 2.28 -22.17
N TYR A 117 -7.36 1.88 -21.47
CA TYR A 117 -8.62 1.51 -22.12
C TYR A 117 -9.23 2.67 -22.91
N HIS A 118 -9.24 3.87 -22.35
CA HIS A 118 -9.73 5.07 -23.04
C HIS A 118 -8.91 5.35 -24.31
N ASN A 119 -7.59 5.27 -24.23
CA ASN A 119 -6.72 5.51 -25.37
C ASN A 119 -6.89 4.48 -26.49
N ASP A 120 -7.15 3.21 -26.17
CA ASP A 120 -7.44 2.18 -27.18
C ASP A 120 -8.81 2.41 -27.84
N ALA A 121 -9.83 2.68 -27.02
CA ALA A 121 -11.20 2.89 -27.49
C ALA A 121 -11.38 4.17 -28.34
N TYR A 122 -10.62 5.23 -28.07
CA TYR A 122 -10.75 6.53 -28.74
C TYR A 122 -9.52 6.96 -29.57
N GLY A 123 -8.38 6.29 -29.43
CA GLY A 123 -7.20 6.53 -30.27
C GLY A 123 -7.39 6.06 -31.71
N SER A 124 -8.15 4.97 -31.92
CA SER A 124 -8.50 4.47 -33.26
C SER A 124 -9.46 5.40 -34.03
N THR A 125 -10.15 6.32 -33.37
CA THR A 125 -11.04 7.31 -34.02
C THR A 125 -10.34 8.62 -34.37
N THR A 126 -9.16 8.91 -33.79
CA THR A 126 -8.40 10.13 -34.09
C THR A 126 -7.45 9.98 -35.28
N ASP A 127 -7.04 8.76 -35.62
CA ASP A 127 -6.22 8.48 -36.83
C ASP A 127 -7.06 8.38 -38.13
N ALA A 128 -8.40 8.48 -38.04
CA ALA A 128 -9.33 8.35 -39.17
C ALA A 128 -9.91 9.70 -39.68
N MET A 129 -9.38 10.83 -39.20
CA MET A 129 -9.68 12.20 -39.68
C MET A 129 -8.42 12.86 -40.22
#